data_AF-A0A974S7P2-F1
#
_entry.id   AF-A0A974S7P2-F1
#
_cell.length_a   1.000
_cell.length_b   1.000
_cell.length_c   1.000
_cell.angle_alpha   90.00
_cell.angle_beta   90.00
_cell.angle_gamma   90.00
#
_symmetry.space_group_name_H-M   'P 1'
#
loop_
_entity.id
_entity.type
_entity.pdbx_description
1 polymer ?
#
loop_
_entity_poly.entity_id
_entity_poly.type
_entity_poly.pdbx_seq_one_letter_code
_entity_poly.pdbx_strand_id
1 'polypeptide(L)'
;MRLLPVIATGLVSALIGDLAHRLGARPATVLRSVVWYNATITIGIGGILATPDAPATFFWVLTLWCLVRTTGPRPARWWAAAGLAVGLATISKYSALFLAPGAFLWLWLSPDGKARLKTPWPWIAALLAGAVFATNVAWNAQHGWLTFAKQFGRVEPSGFSPTHLGELLVSQFLLLNPVIAIYAFRGCSWAGGTETTPVILICACRWRPPCPSPPT
;
A
#
# COMPACT_ATOMS: atom_id res chain seq x y z
N MET A 1 -24.82 6.76 5.44
CA MET A 1 -23.53 7.19 6.03
C MET A 1 -22.45 7.25 4.93
N ARG A 2 -22.45 8.27 4.06
CA ARG A 2 -21.45 8.43 2.97
C ARG A 2 -20.27 9.34 3.35
N LEU A 3 -20.30 9.91 4.55
CA LEU A 3 -19.26 10.81 5.04
C LEU A 3 -17.91 10.10 5.25
N LEU A 4 -17.94 8.87 5.75
CA LEU A 4 -16.74 8.08 6.05
C LEU A 4 -15.86 7.81 4.81
N PRO A 5 -16.38 7.33 3.66
CA PRO A 5 -15.55 7.13 2.47
C PRO A 5 -15.01 8.43 1.88
N VAL A 6 -15.74 9.55 1.98
CA VAL A 6 -15.27 10.88 1.54
C VAL A 6 -14.08 11.34 2.38
N ILE A 7 -14.18 11.24 3.71
CA ILE A 7 -13.09 11.58 4.63
C ILE A 7 -11.89 10.67 4.37
N ALA A 8 -12.09 9.36 4.24
CA ALA A 8 -11.02 8.41 3.95
C ALA A 8 -10.29 8.77 2.64
N THR A 9 -11.02 9.10 1.58
CA THR A 9 -10.45 9.47 0.27
C THR A 9 -9.65 10.77 0.34
N GLY A 10 -10.15 11.77 1.08
CA GLY A 10 -9.43 13.02 1.33
C GLY A 10 -8.13 12.80 2.12
N LEU A 11 -8.17 11.95 3.16
CA LEU A 11 -6.99 11.59 3.93
C LEU A 11 -5.96 10.83 3.09
N VAL A 12 -6.40 9.88 2.26
CA VAL A 12 -5.50 9.16 1.34
C VAL A 12 -4.82 10.12 0.37
N SER A 13 -5.56 11.07 -0.18
CA SER A 13 -5.01 12.10 -1.07
C SER A 13 -3.91 12.91 -0.38
N ALA A 14 -4.13 13.30 0.88
CA ALA A 14 -3.11 13.99 1.68
C ALA A 14 -1.89 13.11 1.97
N LEU A 15 -2.09 11.83 2.30
CA LEU A 15 -1.01 10.88 2.55
C LEU A 15 -0.16 10.62 1.30
N ILE A 16 -0.79 10.50 0.12
CA ILE A 16 -0.09 10.35 -1.17
C ILE A 16 0.71 11.61 -1.48
N GLY A 17 0.16 12.80 -1.22
CA GLY A 17 0.87 14.06 -1.39
C GLY A 17 2.13 14.15 -0.51
N ASP A 18 2.01 13.87 0.79
CA ASP A 18 3.14 13.84 1.74
C ASP A 18 4.14 12.74 1.37
N LEU A 19 3.68 11.58 0.92
CA LEU A 19 4.53 10.49 0.44
C LEU A 19 5.36 10.93 -0.77
N ALA A 20 4.73 11.48 -1.81
CA ALA A 20 5.41 11.97 -3.00
C ALA A 20 6.43 13.06 -2.65
N HIS A 21 6.07 13.98 -1.75
CA HIS A 21 6.97 15.04 -1.29
C HIS A 21 8.20 14.47 -0.57
N ARG A 22 8.01 13.50 0.34
CA ARG A 22 9.11 12.83 1.06
C ARG A 22 10.02 12.02 0.16
N LEU A 23 9.48 11.51 -0.93
CA LEU A 23 10.25 10.83 -1.96
C LEU A 23 11.02 11.82 -2.86
N GLY A 24 11.04 13.12 -2.53
CA GLY A 24 11.82 14.13 -3.26
C GLY A 24 11.16 14.62 -4.54
N ALA A 25 9.86 14.37 -4.72
CA ALA A 25 9.14 14.83 -5.91
C ALA A 25 8.99 16.35 -5.92
N ARG A 26 9.08 16.95 -7.12
CA ARG A 26 8.82 18.38 -7.33
C ARG A 26 7.35 18.70 -6.98
N PRO A 27 7.01 19.94 -6.57
CA PRO A 27 5.63 20.31 -6.24
C PRO A 27 4.61 19.98 -7.34
N ALA A 28 4.99 20.18 -8.61
CA ALA A 28 4.16 19.81 -9.76
C ALA A 28 3.91 18.30 -9.84
N THR A 29 4.91 17.48 -9.50
CA THR A 29 4.77 16.01 -9.47
C THR A 29 3.90 15.58 -8.30
N VAL A 30 4.04 16.18 -7.12
CA VAL A 30 3.18 15.93 -5.95
C VAL A 30 1.72 16.19 -6.30
N LEU A 31 1.42 17.36 -6.88
CA LEU A 31 0.07 17.72 -7.30
C LEU A 31 -0.46 16.72 -8.33
N ARG A 32 0.35 16.37 -9.35
CA ARG A 32 -0.03 15.38 -10.37
C ARG A 32 -0.34 14.03 -9.73
N SER A 33 0.46 13.53 -8.79
CA SER A 33 0.21 12.26 -8.10
C SER A 33 -1.15 12.24 -7.40
N VAL A 34 -1.50 13.32 -6.71
CA VAL A 34 -2.80 13.46 -6.02
C VAL A 34 -3.95 13.53 -7.02
N VAL A 35 -3.80 14.32 -8.10
CA VAL A 35 -4.81 14.44 -9.16
C VAL A 35 -5.03 13.10 -9.86
N TRP A 36 -3.96 12.40 -10.24
CA TRP A 36 -4.05 11.09 -10.89
C TRP A 36 -4.70 10.05 -9.99
N TYR A 37 -4.39 10.03 -8.70
CA TYR A 37 -5.07 9.14 -7.74
C TYR A 37 -6.58 9.40 -7.67
N ASN A 38 -7.01 10.66 -7.59
CA ASN A 38 -8.44 11.00 -7.56
C ASN A 38 -9.12 10.77 -8.92
N ALA A 39 -8.38 10.82 -10.02
CA ALA A 39 -8.88 10.56 -11.37
C ALA A 39 -9.05 9.06 -11.70
N THR A 40 -8.60 8.16 -10.82
CA THR A 40 -8.88 6.72 -10.95
C THR A 40 -10.38 6.47 -10.75
N ILE A 41 -10.99 5.72 -11.67
CA ILE A 41 -12.44 5.47 -11.69
C ILE A 41 -12.89 4.83 -10.37
N THR A 42 -12.11 3.87 -9.85
CA THR A 42 -12.38 3.20 -8.57
C THR A 42 -12.42 4.17 -7.39
N ILE A 43 -11.58 5.22 -7.39
CA ILE A 43 -11.55 6.20 -6.30
C ILE A 43 -12.69 7.22 -6.44
N GLY A 44 -12.95 7.69 -7.65
CA GLY A 44 -14.07 8.60 -7.92
C GLY A 44 -15.44 7.97 -7.58
N ILE A 45 -15.64 6.70 -7.93
CA ILE A 45 -16.88 5.96 -7.62
C ILE A 45 -16.87 5.46 -6.17
N GLY A 46 -15.75 4.93 -5.70
CA GLY A 46 -15.58 4.35 -4.35
C GLY A 46 -15.61 5.38 -3.22
N GLY A 47 -15.33 6.66 -3.49
CA GLY A 47 -15.48 7.74 -2.51
C GLY A 47 -16.95 8.09 -2.20
N ILE A 48 -17.88 7.75 -3.10
CA ILE A 48 -19.31 8.05 -2.96
C ILE A 48 -20.08 6.85 -2.37
N LEU A 49 -19.65 5.64 -2.71
CA LEU A 49 -20.25 4.40 -2.23
C LEU A 49 -19.65 4.01 -0.88
N ALA A 50 -20.50 3.69 0.09
CA ALA A 50 -20.07 3.14 1.37
C ALA A 50 -19.68 1.66 1.20
N THR A 51 -18.53 1.41 0.58
CA THR A 51 -17.97 0.07 0.39
C THR A 51 -16.84 -0.18 1.39
N PRO A 52 -16.56 -1.45 1.72
CA PRO A 52 -15.40 -1.81 2.53
C PRO A 52 -14.06 -1.45 1.87
N ASP A 53 -14.05 -1.03 0.60
CA ASP A 53 -12.85 -0.65 -0.15
C ASP A 53 -12.23 0.65 0.34
N ALA A 54 -13.06 1.60 0.78
CA ALA A 54 -12.59 2.91 1.26
C ALA A 54 -11.68 2.78 2.51
N PRO A 55 -12.09 2.11 3.60
CA PRO A 55 -11.20 1.92 4.75
C PRO A 55 -10.00 1.01 4.40
N ALA A 56 -10.19 -0.02 3.57
CA ALA A 56 -9.08 -0.88 3.16
C ALA A 56 -7.99 -0.09 2.40
N THR A 57 -8.37 0.77 1.46
CA THR A 57 -7.46 1.63 0.70
C THR A 57 -6.76 2.64 1.61
N PHE A 58 -7.49 3.22 2.56
CA PHE A 58 -6.91 4.13 3.55
C PHE A 58 -5.80 3.47 4.37
N PHE A 59 -6.07 2.32 4.97
CA PHE A 59 -5.07 1.62 5.78
C PHE A 59 -3.91 1.06 4.92
N TRP A 60 -4.16 0.74 3.65
CA TRP A 60 -3.12 0.36 2.71
C TRP A 60 -2.12 1.49 2.47
N VAL A 61 -2.61 2.69 2.13
CA VAL A 61 -1.75 3.85 1.91
C VAL A 61 -1.08 4.29 3.22
N LEU A 62 -1.80 4.23 4.35
CA LEU A 62 -1.22 4.50 5.66
C LEU A 62 -0.05 3.55 5.98
N THR A 63 -0.15 2.27 5.61
CA THR A 63 0.94 1.31 5.75
C THR A 63 2.16 1.75 4.95
N LEU A 64 2.00 2.05 3.66
CA LEU A 64 3.10 2.51 2.80
C LEU A 64 3.75 3.79 3.33
N TRP A 65 2.92 4.72 3.80
CA TRP A 65 3.35 5.96 4.43
C TRP A 65 4.16 5.73 5.71
N CYS A 66 3.74 4.79 6.56
CA CYS A 66 4.50 4.37 7.74
C CYS A 66 5.82 3.70 7.35
N LEU A 67 5.81 2.80 6.35
CA LEU A 67 7.00 2.09 5.88
C LEU A 67 8.09 3.05 5.40
N VAL A 68 7.75 4.10 4.64
CA VAL A 68 8.72 5.13 4.23
C VAL A 68 9.33 5.85 5.44
N ARG A 69 8.58 6.03 6.52
CA ARG A 69 9.07 6.69 7.74
C ARG A 69 9.93 5.79 8.63
N THR A 70 9.96 4.49 8.39
CA THR A 70 10.86 3.56 9.11
C THR A 70 12.34 3.83 8.81
N THR A 71 12.66 4.61 7.78
CA THR A 71 14.04 5.05 7.48
C THR A 71 14.49 6.23 8.34
N GLY A 72 13.55 6.94 8.97
CA GLY A 72 13.81 8.11 9.77
C GLY A 72 14.02 7.82 11.27
N PRO A 73 14.02 8.86 12.11
CA PRO A 73 14.22 8.71 13.55
C PRO A 73 13.07 7.93 14.19
N ARG A 74 13.43 7.06 15.15
CA ARG A 74 12.53 6.13 15.87
C ARG A 74 11.81 5.15 14.92
N PRO A 75 12.53 4.18 14.33
CA PRO A 75 11.94 3.21 13.40
C PRO A 75 10.86 2.33 14.05
N ALA A 76 11.02 2.01 15.34
CA ALA A 76 10.12 1.16 16.13
C ALA A 76 8.64 1.57 16.03
N ARG A 77 8.34 2.87 16.24
CA ARG A 77 6.96 3.38 16.22
C ARG A 77 6.31 3.24 14.85
N TRP A 78 7.09 3.40 13.78
CA TRP A 78 6.60 3.36 12.41
C TRP A 78 6.39 1.93 11.95
N TRP A 79 7.24 1.00 12.38
CA TRP A 79 7.00 -0.43 12.20
C TRP A 79 5.75 -0.90 12.94
N ALA A 80 5.56 -0.49 14.19
CA ALA A 80 4.35 -0.81 14.95
C ALA A 80 3.09 -0.24 14.28
N ALA A 81 3.12 1.03 13.88
CA ALA A 81 2.02 1.67 13.16
C ALA A 81 1.74 1.01 11.80
N ALA A 82 2.77 0.57 11.06
CA ALA A 82 2.60 -0.19 9.82
C ALA A 82 1.93 -1.54 10.08
N GLY A 83 2.35 -2.28 11.11
CA GLY A 83 1.73 -3.55 11.49
C GLY A 83 0.25 -3.41 11.85
N LEU A 84 -0.08 -2.42 12.68
CA LEU A 84 -1.48 -2.12 13.03
C LEU A 84 -2.30 -1.71 11.79
N ALA A 85 -1.74 -0.88 10.92
CA ALA A 85 -2.41 -0.47 9.68
C ALA A 85 -2.67 -1.67 8.74
N VAL A 86 -1.70 -2.58 8.57
CA VAL A 86 -1.89 -3.82 7.80
C VAL A 86 -3.01 -4.65 8.42
N GLY A 87 -3.00 -4.86 9.74
CA GLY A 87 -4.06 -5.58 10.43
C GLY A 87 -5.44 -4.98 10.19
N LEU A 88 -5.59 -3.66 10.36
CA LEU A 88 -6.85 -2.96 10.10
C LEU A 88 -7.28 -2.99 8.63
N ALA A 89 -6.32 -2.95 7.70
CA ALA A 89 -6.59 -3.13 6.27
C ALA A 89 -7.18 -4.52 6.00
N THR A 90 -6.58 -5.57 6.58
CA THR A 90 -7.04 -6.97 6.39
C THR A 90 -8.42 -7.23 6.97
N ILE A 91 -8.74 -6.63 8.13
CA ILE A 91 -10.09 -6.70 8.71
C ILE A 91 -11.11 -5.96 7.83
N SER A 92 -10.71 -4.82 7.24
CA SER A 92 -11.58 -4.05 6.34
C SER A 92 -11.90 -4.84 5.08
N LYS A 93 -10.90 -5.45 4.46
CA LYS A 93 -11.08 -6.31 3.28
C LYS A 93 -9.96 -7.35 3.18
N TYR A 94 -10.32 -8.62 3.06
CA TYR A 94 -9.35 -9.72 2.97
C TYR A 94 -8.37 -9.61 1.80
N SER A 95 -8.70 -8.87 0.73
CA SER A 95 -7.76 -8.59 -0.36
C SER A 95 -6.54 -7.77 0.10
N ALA A 96 -6.63 -7.08 1.23
CA ALA A 96 -5.48 -6.39 1.83
C ALA A 96 -4.46 -7.34 2.47
N LEU A 97 -4.75 -8.64 2.55
CA LEU A 97 -3.78 -9.63 2.99
C LEU A 97 -2.54 -9.66 2.07
N PHE A 98 -2.69 -9.29 0.78
CA PHE A 98 -1.58 -9.20 -0.18
C PHE A 98 -0.57 -8.08 0.15
N LEU A 99 -0.91 -7.15 1.03
CA LEU A 99 0.01 -6.09 1.46
C LEU A 99 1.20 -6.64 2.26
N ALA A 100 0.96 -7.62 3.13
CA ALA A 100 2.00 -8.26 3.93
C ALA A 100 3.09 -8.96 3.08
N PRO A 101 2.75 -9.89 2.14
CA PRO A 101 3.74 -10.49 1.27
C PRO A 101 4.36 -9.48 0.31
N GLY A 102 3.63 -8.46 -0.15
CA GLY A 102 4.20 -7.37 -0.95
C GLY A 102 5.28 -6.58 -0.20
N ALA A 103 5.03 -6.23 1.06
CA ALA A 103 6.00 -5.56 1.92
C ALA A 103 7.20 -6.45 2.25
N PHE A 104 6.97 -7.75 2.49
CA PHE A 104 8.04 -8.73 2.68
C PHE A 104 8.90 -8.89 1.43
N LEU A 105 8.28 -8.97 0.26
CA LEU A 105 8.98 -9.05 -1.03
C LEU A 105 9.81 -7.79 -1.28
N TRP A 106 9.29 -6.61 -0.96
CA TRP A 106 10.07 -5.36 -1.02
C TRP A 106 11.29 -5.41 -0.10
N LEU A 107 11.13 -5.87 1.15
CA LEU A 107 12.25 -6.05 2.07
C LEU A 107 13.26 -7.06 1.54
N TRP A 108 12.79 -8.13 0.91
CA TRP A 108 13.66 -9.17 0.38
C TRP A 108 14.38 -8.77 -0.92
N LEU A 109 13.80 -7.90 -1.74
CA LEU A 109 14.43 -7.43 -2.98
C LEU A 109 15.39 -6.25 -2.75
N SER A 110 15.14 -5.42 -1.74
CA SER A 110 15.98 -4.27 -1.41
C SER A 110 17.22 -4.66 -0.59
N PRO A 111 18.45 -4.23 -0.95
CA PRO A 111 19.64 -4.43 -0.12
C PRO A 111 19.47 -3.91 1.31
N ASP A 112 18.93 -2.70 1.46
CA ASP A 112 18.62 -2.10 2.77
C ASP A 112 17.48 -2.84 3.47
N GLY A 113 16.49 -3.32 2.71
CA GLY A 113 15.39 -4.13 3.21
C GLY A 113 15.86 -5.44 3.85
N LYS A 114 16.80 -6.14 3.21
CA LYS A 114 17.38 -7.37 3.74
C LYS A 114 18.11 -7.13 5.06
N ALA A 115 18.83 -6.01 5.19
CA ALA A 115 19.46 -5.63 6.44
C ALA A 115 18.42 -5.39 7.55
N ARG A 116 17.27 -4.79 7.23
CA ARG A 116 16.16 -4.57 8.19
C ARG A 116 15.50 -5.85 8.66
N LEU A 117 15.47 -6.92 7.85
CA LEU A 117 14.96 -8.23 8.29
C LEU A 117 15.78 -8.82 9.45
N LYS A 118 17.03 -8.39 9.64
CA LYS A 118 17.86 -8.77 10.79
C LYS A 118 17.50 -8.00 12.07
N THR A 119 16.69 -6.95 11.98
CA THR A 119 16.20 -6.18 13.13
C THR A 119 14.86 -6.75 13.61
N PRO A 120 14.48 -6.57 14.88
CA PRO A 120 13.21 -7.09 15.40
C PRO A 120 11.97 -6.35 14.85
N TRP A 121 12.14 -5.16 14.27
CA TRP A 121 11.02 -4.26 13.97
C TRP A 121 10.03 -4.78 12.91
N PRO A 122 10.47 -5.34 11.76
CA PRO A 122 9.55 -5.93 10.79
C PRO A 122 8.76 -7.12 11.38
N TRP A 123 9.38 -7.89 12.26
CA TRP A 123 8.74 -9.02 12.93
C TRP A 123 7.72 -8.56 13.97
N ILE A 124 8.00 -7.49 14.73
CA ILE A 124 7.02 -6.85 15.60
C ILE A 124 5.83 -6.34 14.79
N ALA A 125 6.06 -5.73 13.64
CA ALA A 125 4.99 -5.29 12.75
C ALA A 125 4.13 -6.46 12.26
N ALA A 126 4.76 -7.57 11.87
CA ALA A 126 4.07 -8.79 11.45
C ALA A 126 3.25 -9.40 12.60
N LEU A 127 3.80 -9.44 13.81
CA LEU A 127 3.10 -9.90 15.01
C LEU A 127 1.88 -9.02 15.34
N LEU A 128 2.02 -7.70 15.25
CA LEU A 128 0.90 -6.77 15.46
C LEU A 128 -0.19 -6.93 14.39
N ALA A 129 0.20 -7.05 13.12
CA ALA A 129 -0.74 -7.32 12.03
C ALA A 129 -1.49 -8.65 12.27
N GLY A 130 -0.74 -9.69 12.65
CA GLY A 130 -1.28 -11.01 12.99
C GLY A 130 -2.21 -10.98 14.19
N ALA A 131 -1.88 -10.25 15.26
CA ALA A 131 -2.72 -10.12 16.44
C ALA A 131 -4.04 -9.41 16.13
N VAL A 132 -4.00 -8.35 15.33
CA VAL A 132 -5.21 -7.67 14.86
C VAL A 132 -6.04 -8.62 14.00
N PHE A 133 -5.45 -9.27 13.00
CA PHE A 133 -6.17 -10.23 12.15
C PHE A 133 -6.72 -11.42 12.93
N ALA A 134 -6.00 -11.89 13.95
CA ALA A 134 -6.43 -12.99 14.81
C ALA A 134 -7.76 -12.70 15.52
N THR A 135 -8.08 -11.44 15.81
CA THR A 135 -9.40 -11.09 16.37
C THR A 135 -10.55 -11.49 15.43
N ASN A 136 -10.37 -11.30 14.12
CA ASN A 136 -11.34 -11.70 13.10
C ASN A 136 -11.44 -13.23 12.98
N VAL A 137 -10.30 -13.92 13.06
CA VAL A 137 -10.25 -15.39 13.03
C VAL A 137 -10.93 -15.99 14.25
N ALA A 138 -10.64 -15.48 15.45
CA ALA A 138 -11.23 -15.95 16.70
C ALA A 138 -12.75 -15.77 16.71
N TRP A 139 -13.25 -14.61 16.26
CA TRP A 139 -14.69 -14.39 16.12
C TRP A 139 -15.30 -15.36 15.11
N ASN A 140 -14.66 -15.58 13.95
CA ASN A 140 -15.16 -16.53 12.96
C ASN A 140 -15.20 -17.97 13.48
N ALA A 141 -14.18 -18.39 14.24
CA ALA A 141 -14.13 -19.73 14.83
C ALA A 141 -15.32 -19.99 15.77
N GLN A 142 -15.78 -18.95 16.49
CA GLN A 142 -16.95 -19.03 17.36
C GLN A 142 -18.29 -18.95 16.62
N HIS A 143 -18.30 -18.47 15.37
CA HIS A 143 -19.51 -18.25 14.56
C HIS A 143 -19.56 -19.16 13.33
N GLY A 144 -18.95 -20.34 13.41
CA GLY A 144 -19.02 -21.36 12.35
C GLY A 144 -18.38 -20.95 11.03
N TRP A 145 -17.35 -20.10 11.07
CA TRP A 145 -16.58 -19.65 9.90
C TRP A 145 -17.42 -18.94 8.83
N LEU A 146 -18.53 -18.31 9.21
CA LEU A 146 -19.52 -17.73 8.30
C LEU A 146 -18.92 -16.80 7.24
N THR A 147 -17.98 -15.94 7.63
CA THR A 147 -17.35 -14.97 6.72
C THR A 147 -16.41 -15.65 5.74
N PHE A 148 -15.62 -16.62 6.21
CA PHE A 148 -14.74 -17.42 5.36
C PHE A 148 -15.55 -18.26 4.37
N ALA A 149 -16.63 -18.91 4.83
CA ALA A 149 -17.52 -19.69 3.98
C ALA A 149 -18.13 -18.83 2.84
N LYS A 150 -18.62 -17.61 3.15
CA LYS A 150 -19.13 -16.69 2.12
C LYS A 150 -18.05 -16.16 1.17
N GLN A 151 -16.84 -15.96 1.66
CA GLN A 151 -15.76 -15.40 0.87
C GLN A 151 -15.17 -16.43 -0.10
N PHE A 152 -14.89 -17.64 0.40
CA PHE A 152 -14.30 -18.73 -0.38
C PHE A 152 -15.33 -19.57 -1.12
N GLY A 153 -16.60 -19.58 -0.70
CA GLY A 153 -17.68 -20.26 -1.42
C GLY A 153 -18.06 -19.63 -2.77
N ARG A 154 -17.49 -18.46 -3.10
CA ARG A 154 -17.61 -17.83 -4.43
C ARG A 154 -16.49 -18.22 -5.39
N VAL A 155 -15.47 -18.92 -4.90
CA VAL A 155 -14.41 -19.43 -5.75
C VAL A 155 -15.00 -20.62 -6.51
N GLU A 156 -15.21 -20.46 -7.80
CA GLU A 156 -15.69 -21.55 -8.65
C GLU A 156 -14.64 -22.69 -8.62
N PRO A 157 -15.05 -23.97 -8.52
CA PRO A 157 -14.10 -25.09 -8.56
C PRO A 157 -13.40 -25.29 -9.90
N SER A 158 -13.73 -24.47 -10.90
CA SER A 158 -13.05 -24.45 -12.19
C SER A 158 -11.60 -24.02 -11.94
N GLY A 159 -10.64 -24.87 -12.32
CA GLY A 159 -9.22 -24.63 -12.07
C GLY A 159 -8.71 -23.35 -12.74
N PHE A 160 -7.39 -23.16 -12.73
CA PHE A 160 -6.77 -21.97 -13.34
C PHE A 160 -7.19 -21.82 -14.81
N SER A 161 -7.91 -20.73 -15.11
CA SER A 161 -8.45 -20.45 -16.43
C SER A 161 -7.79 -19.19 -17.01
N PRO A 162 -7.05 -19.31 -18.13
CA PRO A 162 -6.39 -18.17 -18.77
C PRO A 162 -7.35 -17.06 -19.19
N THR A 163 -8.62 -17.39 -19.48
CA THR A 163 -9.64 -16.39 -19.83
C THR A 163 -9.96 -15.49 -18.65
N HIS A 164 -10.18 -16.06 -17.46
CA HIS A 164 -10.40 -15.29 -16.23
C HIS A 164 -9.20 -14.42 -15.87
N LEU A 165 -7.97 -14.90 -16.13
CA LEU A 165 -6.78 -14.06 -15.98
C LEU A 165 -6.80 -12.88 -16.96
N GLY A 166 -7.14 -13.12 -18.22
CA GLY A 166 -7.29 -12.07 -19.23
C GLY A 166 -8.35 -11.03 -18.83
N GLU A 167 -9.52 -11.47 -18.38
CA GLU A 167 -10.59 -10.60 -17.87
C GLU A 167 -10.13 -9.81 -16.64
N LEU A 168 -9.38 -10.43 -15.73
CA LEU A 168 -8.81 -9.75 -14.57
C LEU A 168 -7.84 -8.64 -15.02
N LEU A 169 -6.93 -8.92 -15.94
CA LEU A 169 -5.98 -7.92 -16.44
C LEU A 169 -6.68 -6.75 -17.16
N VAL A 170 -7.66 -7.06 -18.02
CA VAL A 170 -8.45 -6.06 -18.73
C VAL A 170 -9.25 -5.21 -17.75
N SER A 171 -9.93 -5.84 -16.78
CA SER A 171 -10.70 -5.12 -15.77
C SER A 171 -9.83 -4.20 -14.93
N GLN A 172 -8.61 -4.62 -14.53
CA GLN A 172 -7.69 -3.73 -13.81
C GLN A 172 -7.28 -2.52 -14.68
N PHE A 173 -7.02 -2.73 -15.97
CA PHE A 173 -6.64 -1.65 -16.89
C PHE A 173 -7.77 -0.62 -17.07
N LEU A 174 -9.01 -1.08 -17.20
CA LEU A 174 -10.19 -0.21 -17.29
C LEU A 174 -10.43 0.53 -15.98
N LEU A 175 -10.39 -0.17 -14.84
CA LEU A 175 -10.65 0.40 -13.51
C LEU A 175 -9.60 1.44 -13.10
N LEU A 176 -8.34 1.24 -13.49
CA LEU A 176 -7.26 2.18 -13.20
C LEU A 176 -7.43 3.51 -13.97
N ASN A 177 -8.31 3.56 -14.97
CA ASN A 177 -8.34 4.50 -16.09
C ASN A 177 -7.24 4.15 -17.14
N PRO A 178 -7.61 3.86 -18.40
CA PRO A 178 -6.66 3.49 -19.47
C PRO A 178 -5.46 4.43 -19.61
N VAL A 179 -5.68 5.74 -19.42
CA VAL A 179 -4.61 6.75 -19.51
C VAL A 179 -3.59 6.55 -18.39
N ILE A 180 -4.06 6.37 -17.16
CA ILE A 180 -3.21 6.16 -15.98
C ILE A 180 -2.48 4.82 -16.11
N ALA A 181 -3.16 3.79 -16.61
CA ALA A 181 -2.57 2.46 -16.79
C ALA A 181 -1.39 2.49 -17.77
N ILE A 182 -1.48 3.25 -18.88
CA ILE A 182 -0.35 3.44 -19.81
C ILE A 182 0.82 4.14 -19.11
N TYR A 183 0.56 5.21 -18.36
CA TYR A 183 1.63 5.92 -17.63
C TYR A 183 2.26 5.05 -16.55
N ALA A 184 1.47 4.26 -15.82
CA ALA A 184 1.95 3.34 -14.81
C ALA A 184 2.84 2.25 -15.44
N PHE A 185 2.42 1.67 -16.56
CA PHE A 185 3.20 0.65 -17.26
C PHE A 185 4.53 1.19 -17.78
N ARG A 186 4.51 2.40 -18.38
CA ARG A 186 5.74 3.09 -18.82
C ARG A 186 6.66 3.44 -17.65
N GLY A 187 6.10 3.77 -16.49
CA GLY A 187 6.87 4.01 -15.27
C GLY A 187 7.59 2.75 -14.77
N CYS A 188 6.89 1.61 -14.76
CA CYS A 188 7.47 0.32 -14.36
C CYS A 188 8.55 -0.16 -15.33
N SER A 189 8.33 -0.04 -16.65
CA SER A 189 9.33 -0.47 -17.64
C SER A 189 10.57 0.42 -17.66
N TRP A 190 10.39 1.72 -17.42
CA TRP A 190 11.51 2.65 -17.27
C TRP A 190 12.34 2.37 -16.01
N ALA A 191 11.70 1.96 -14.90
CA ALA A 191 12.39 1.54 -13.69
C ALA A 191 13.19 0.23 -13.87
N GLY A 192 12.77 -0.66 -14.77
CA GLY A 192 13.43 -1.95 -15.02
C GLY A 192 14.63 -1.90 -15.98
N GLY A 193 14.85 -0.80 -16.72
CA GLY A 193 15.89 -0.68 -17.74
C GLY A 193 17.23 -0.07 -17.28
N THR A 194 17.34 0.32 -16.01
CA THR A 194 18.57 0.86 -15.42
C THR A 194 19.00 -0.08 -14.28
N GLU A 195 20.26 -0.53 -14.26
CA GLU A 195 20.84 -1.37 -13.20
C GLU A 195 20.85 -0.71 -11.80
N THR A 196 20.14 0.39 -11.60
CA THR A 196 20.23 1.27 -10.42
C THR A 196 18.89 1.63 -9.76
N THR A 197 17.76 0.95 -10.03
CA THR A 197 16.50 1.43 -9.43
C THR A 197 15.53 0.35 -8.91
N PRO A 198 15.73 -0.22 -7.71
CA PRO A 198 14.62 -0.87 -7.02
C PRO A 198 13.82 0.24 -6.30
N VAL A 199 12.90 0.85 -7.06
CA VAL A 199 11.75 1.61 -6.55
C VAL A 199 12.11 2.85 -5.73
N ILE A 200 12.44 3.98 -6.36
CA ILE A 200 12.46 5.30 -5.69
C ILE A 200 13.52 5.44 -4.56
N LEU A 201 14.25 4.37 -4.23
CA LEU A 201 15.27 4.32 -3.18
C LEU A 201 16.52 5.15 -3.49
N ILE A 202 16.72 5.57 -4.76
CA ILE A 202 17.70 6.60 -5.12
C ILE A 202 17.40 7.93 -4.41
N CYS A 203 16.14 8.23 -4.08
CA CYS A 203 15.83 9.46 -3.33
C CYS A 203 16.27 9.40 -1.86
N ALA A 204 16.53 8.20 -1.30
CA ALA A 204 17.13 8.05 0.02
C ALA A 204 18.65 8.31 0.01
N CYS A 205 19.37 8.13 -1.10
CA CYS A 205 20.77 8.54 -1.19
C CYS A 205 20.96 10.07 -1.26
N ARG A 206 19.88 10.84 -1.51
CA ARG A 206 19.91 12.32 -1.54
C ARG A 206 19.34 12.95 -0.27
N TRP A 207 19.20 12.20 0.82
CA TRP A 207 18.95 12.75 2.15
C TRP A 207 20.26 13.25 2.79
N ARG A 208 20.80 14.38 2.28
CA ARG A 208 21.76 15.22 3.02
C ARG A 208 21.13 16.59 3.29
N PRO A 209 20.74 16.91 4.53
CA PRO A 209 20.76 18.28 5.03
C PRO A 209 22.10 18.56 5.76
N PRO A 210 22.48 19.83 5.94
CA PRO A 210 23.63 20.48 5.32
C PRO A 210 24.94 20.32 6.11
N CYS A 211 26.10 20.39 5.45
CA CYS A 211 27.30 20.82 6.16
C CYS A 211 27.15 22.32 6.45
N PRO A 212 27.17 22.77 7.72
CA PRO A 212 27.44 24.18 7.98
C PRO A 212 28.86 24.46 7.48
N SER A 213 29.01 25.48 6.64
CA SER A 213 30.31 26.07 6.38
C SER A 213 30.90 26.52 7.72
N PRO A 214 32.18 26.22 8.03
CA PRO A 214 32.82 26.83 9.19
C PRO A 214 32.76 28.36 9.05
N PRO A 215 32.51 29.12 10.13
CA PRO A 215 32.68 30.56 10.10
C PRO A 215 34.16 30.90 9.89
N THR A 216 34.36 31.83 8.94
CA THR A 216 35.59 32.55 8.54
C THR A 216 36.73 31.73 7.99
#